data_AF-A0AAD1T036-F1
#
_entry.id   AF-A0AAD1T036-F1
#
_cell.length_a   1.000
_cell.length_b   1.000
_cell.length_c   1.000
_cell.angle_alpha   90.00
_cell.angle_beta   90.00
_cell.angle_gamma   90.00
#
_symmetry.space_group_name_H-M   'P 1'
#
loop_
_entity.id
_entity.type
_entity.pdbx_description
1 polymer ?
#
loop_
_entity_poly.entity_id
_entity_poly.type
_entity_poly.pdbx_seq_one_letter_code
_entity_poly.pdbx_strand_id
1 'polypeptide(L)'
;MAAPRLLQMPRILPHFRLLQTPRTLPLVGWRDSRHSSSSSLPSIKHRILHSLNNYYHDIETVLEWSSRFKTWNLRRKNAHYAYTERLYGPYAAAAYYALSKKGGVKFKGHIDWHRADRKGRFSWDFMQYKDVPLEGIDLSNSPLTFRGLDNIVSLTELRELYLRNCPHLNDWALSRLHVFKDSLEVLSLAGCPHITERGLATLHHLQNLQHLDLSNLPSVPNKGLIKILLEEILPGCQIVGLDYFDGLEDTEGQPLLIPELRH
;
A
#
# COMPACT_ATOMS: atom_id res chain seq x y z
N MET A 1 -17.84 32.72 31.20
CA MET A 1 -17.41 31.34 30.86
C MET A 1 -17.30 31.26 29.34
N ALA A 2 -16.07 31.36 28.83
CA ALA A 2 -15.79 31.39 27.39
C ALA A 2 -15.35 29.99 26.93
N ALA A 3 -15.98 29.48 25.88
CA ALA A 3 -15.61 28.23 25.23
C ALA A 3 -14.24 28.35 24.53
N PRO A 4 -13.39 27.31 24.55
CA PRO A 4 -12.07 27.39 23.93
C PRO A 4 -12.19 27.45 22.40
N ARG A 5 -11.54 28.45 21.81
CA ARG A 5 -11.39 28.64 20.37
C ARG A 5 -10.64 27.45 19.77
N LEU A 6 -11.31 26.70 18.90
CA LEU A 6 -10.69 25.76 17.98
C LEU A 6 -9.70 26.52 17.08
N LEU A 7 -8.41 26.28 17.27
CA LEU A 7 -7.36 26.68 16.34
C LEU A 7 -7.55 25.90 15.03
N GLN A 8 -8.32 26.46 14.10
CA GLN A 8 -8.30 26.02 12.70
C GLN A 8 -6.95 26.43 12.10
N MET A 9 -6.10 25.44 11.82
CA MET A 9 -4.89 25.64 11.03
C MET A 9 -5.23 25.81 9.54
N PRO A 10 -4.46 26.61 8.78
CA PRO A 10 -4.84 27.07 7.46
C PRO A 10 -4.80 25.93 6.43
N ARG A 11 -5.81 25.91 5.55
CA ARG A 11 -5.81 25.09 4.33
C ARG A 11 -4.70 25.58 3.41
N ILE A 12 -3.55 24.92 3.45
CA ILE A 12 -2.46 25.14 2.48
C ILE A 12 -2.86 24.45 1.19
N LEU A 13 -3.50 25.20 0.29
CA LEU A 13 -3.64 24.83 -1.13
C LEU A 13 -2.25 24.94 -1.78
N PRO A 14 -1.76 23.93 -2.51
CA PRO A 14 -0.58 24.12 -3.34
C PRO A 14 -0.95 25.10 -4.47
N HIS A 15 -0.23 26.23 -4.53
CA HIS A 15 -0.25 27.15 -5.65
C HIS A 15 0.16 26.40 -6.93
N PHE A 16 -0.84 26.07 -7.76
CA PHE A 16 -0.60 25.61 -9.13
C PHE A 16 -0.16 26.80 -9.98
N ARG A 17 1.14 26.91 -10.27
CA ARG A 17 1.59 27.64 -11.46
C ARG A 17 1.29 26.77 -12.67
N LEU A 18 0.19 27.09 -13.35
CA LEU A 18 -0.07 26.65 -14.72
C LEU A 18 1.09 27.15 -15.58
N LEU A 19 1.96 26.24 -16.05
CA LEU A 19 2.80 26.52 -17.20
C LEU A 19 1.86 26.72 -18.38
N GLN A 20 1.67 27.98 -18.75
CA GLN A 20 1.01 28.39 -19.98
C GLN A 20 1.80 27.79 -21.15
N THR A 21 1.24 26.77 -21.80
CA THR A 21 1.63 26.44 -23.16
C THR A 21 0.97 27.46 -24.09
N PRO A 22 1.69 28.10 -25.03
CA PRO A 22 1.08 29.07 -25.91
C PRO A 22 0.12 28.37 -26.87
N ARG A 23 -1.18 28.63 -26.71
CA ARG A 23 -2.21 28.37 -27.72
C ARG A 23 -1.98 29.33 -28.90
N THR A 24 -1.33 28.87 -29.96
CA THR A 24 -1.44 29.53 -31.26
C THR A 24 -2.54 28.84 -32.07
N LEU A 25 -3.71 29.45 -32.09
CA LEU A 25 -4.73 29.19 -33.12
C LEU A 25 -4.19 29.69 -34.46
N PRO A 26 -4.12 28.89 -35.53
CA PRO A 26 -3.88 29.44 -36.85
C PRO A 26 -5.18 30.09 -37.34
N LEU A 27 -5.15 31.42 -37.43
CA LEU A 27 -6.09 32.22 -38.19
C LEU A 27 -6.07 31.74 -39.64
N VAL A 28 -7.23 31.30 -40.12
CA VAL A 28 -7.51 31.04 -41.54
C VAL A 28 -7.45 32.38 -42.27
N GLY A 29 -6.29 32.69 -42.85
CA GLY A 29 -6.09 33.78 -43.79
C GLY A 29 -6.04 33.22 -45.21
N TRP A 30 -7.13 33.33 -45.95
CA TRP A 30 -7.10 33.11 -47.39
C TRP A 30 -6.41 34.30 -48.04
N ARG A 31 -5.21 34.09 -48.56
CA ARG A 31 -4.60 34.97 -49.57
C ARG A 31 -3.98 34.10 -50.66
N ASP A 32 -4.57 34.23 -51.83
CA ASP A 32 -4.14 33.63 -53.08
C ASP A 32 -2.66 33.89 -53.35
N SER A 33 -1.92 32.85 -53.70
CA SER A 33 -0.78 32.92 -54.61
C SER A 33 -0.62 31.59 -55.32
N ARG A 34 -0.93 31.64 -56.62
CA ARG A 34 -0.80 30.56 -57.60
C ARG A 34 0.68 30.22 -57.79
N HIS A 35 1.09 29.03 -57.36
CA HIS A 35 2.20 28.31 -57.98
C HIS A 35 1.83 26.82 -58.08
N SER A 36 1.84 26.34 -59.32
CA SER A 36 1.60 24.95 -59.69
C SER A 36 2.80 24.10 -59.29
N SER A 37 2.64 23.26 -58.28
CA SER A 37 3.46 22.07 -58.08
C SER A 37 2.53 20.92 -57.74
N SER A 38 2.56 19.88 -58.56
CA SER A 38 1.72 18.69 -58.46
C SER A 38 1.98 17.91 -57.17
N SER A 39 1.32 18.28 -56.07
CA SER A 39 1.22 17.41 -54.90
C SER A 39 0.01 16.50 -55.09
N SER A 40 0.24 15.24 -55.45
CA SER A 40 -0.78 14.20 -55.42
C SER A 40 -1.47 14.22 -54.05
N LEU A 41 -2.80 14.41 -54.00
CA LEU A 41 -3.54 14.36 -52.74
C LEU A 41 -3.19 13.05 -52.01
N PRO A 42 -2.88 13.09 -50.70
CA PRO A 42 -2.58 11.87 -49.95
C PRO A 42 -3.74 10.90 -50.11
N SER A 43 -3.40 9.68 -50.56
CA SER A 43 -4.34 8.58 -50.74
C SER A 43 -5.27 8.47 -49.53
N ILE A 44 -6.54 8.14 -49.76
CA ILE A 44 -7.53 7.92 -48.68
C ILE A 44 -6.96 6.95 -47.64
N LYS A 45 -6.17 5.94 -48.06
CA LYS A 45 -5.43 5.03 -47.18
C LYS A 45 -4.46 5.77 -46.24
N HIS A 46 -3.72 6.74 -46.75
CA HIS A 46 -2.78 7.55 -45.95
C HIS A 46 -3.51 8.41 -44.91
N ARG A 47 -4.67 8.96 -45.24
CA ARG A 47 -5.48 9.74 -44.28
C ARG A 47 -6.10 8.86 -43.21
N ILE A 48 -6.60 7.68 -43.58
CA ILE A 48 -7.14 6.70 -42.63
C ILE A 48 -6.03 6.21 -41.69
N LEU A 49 -4.85 5.87 -42.22
CA LEU A 49 -3.70 5.45 -41.41
C LEU A 49 -3.23 6.55 -40.45
N HIS A 50 -3.16 7.80 -40.91
CA HIS A 50 -2.80 8.92 -40.05
C HIS A 50 -3.85 9.19 -38.95
N SER A 51 -5.15 9.11 -39.27
CA SER A 51 -6.22 9.23 -38.27
C SER A 51 -6.19 8.08 -37.25
N LEU A 52 -5.93 6.84 -37.68
CA LEU A 52 -5.77 5.69 -36.79
C LEU A 52 -4.54 5.83 -35.91
N ASN A 53 -3.43 6.34 -36.43
CA ASN A 53 -2.20 6.60 -35.68
C ASN A 53 -2.40 7.67 -34.59
N ASN A 54 -3.09 8.76 -34.92
CA ASN A 54 -3.40 9.81 -33.96
C ASN A 54 -4.37 9.31 -32.88
N TYR A 55 -5.40 8.55 -33.27
CA TYR A 55 -6.32 7.91 -32.32
C TYR A 55 -5.60 6.92 -31.39
N TYR A 56 -4.65 6.15 -31.94
CA TYR A 56 -3.83 5.22 -31.16
C TYR A 56 -2.93 5.96 -30.16
N HIS A 57 -2.23 7.02 -30.58
CA HIS A 57 -1.44 7.87 -29.67
C HIS A 57 -2.30 8.57 -28.62
N ASP A 58 -3.51 9.01 -28.97
CA ASP A 58 -4.44 9.58 -27.99
C ASP A 58 -4.87 8.52 -26.94
N ILE A 59 -5.08 7.27 -27.35
CA ILE A 59 -5.34 6.17 -26.42
C ILE A 59 -4.12 5.89 -25.54
N GLU A 60 -2.92 5.77 -26.12
CA GLU A 60 -1.68 5.54 -25.37
C GLU A 60 -1.45 6.65 -24.34
N THR A 61 -1.61 7.91 -24.73
CA THR A 61 -1.44 9.06 -23.84
C THR A 61 -2.48 9.09 -22.72
N VAL A 62 -3.74 8.71 -22.98
CA VAL A 62 -4.78 8.59 -21.93
C VAL A 62 -4.48 7.42 -20.98
N LEU A 63 -4.02 6.28 -21.50
CA LEU A 63 -3.60 5.13 -20.69
C LEU A 63 -2.38 5.48 -19.83
N GLU A 64 -1.39 6.15 -20.41
CA GLU A 64 -0.22 6.65 -19.70
C GLU A 64 -0.61 7.68 -18.63
N TRP A 65 -1.48 8.63 -18.96
CA TRP A 65 -1.95 9.64 -18.01
C TRP A 65 -2.70 9.00 -16.84
N SER A 66 -3.58 8.03 -17.12
CA SER A 66 -4.28 7.23 -16.12
C SER A 66 -3.29 6.46 -15.23
N SER A 67 -2.28 5.83 -15.83
CA SER A 67 -1.21 5.13 -15.11
C SER A 67 -0.42 6.09 -14.21
N ARG A 68 0.04 7.22 -14.74
CA ARG A 68 0.75 8.27 -14.00
C ARG A 68 -0.10 8.81 -12.85
N PHE A 69 -1.40 9.02 -13.06
CA PHE A 69 -2.32 9.46 -12.01
C PHE A 69 -2.48 8.42 -10.91
N LYS A 70 -2.63 7.13 -11.26
CA LYS A 70 -2.67 6.02 -10.29
C LYS A 70 -1.38 5.96 -9.48
N THR A 71 -0.22 5.98 -10.13
CA THR A 71 1.10 5.98 -9.47
C THR A 71 1.29 7.21 -8.59
N TRP A 72 0.91 8.39 -9.07
CA TRP A 72 0.98 9.64 -8.29
C TRP A 72 0.11 9.56 -7.05
N ASN A 73 -1.14 9.09 -7.18
CA ASN A 73 -2.05 8.94 -6.05
C ASN A 73 -1.54 7.90 -5.03
N LEU A 74 -0.95 6.80 -5.51
CA LEU A 74 -0.32 5.78 -4.67
C LEU A 74 0.87 6.37 -3.89
N ARG A 75 1.76 7.09 -4.57
CA ARG A 75 2.91 7.78 -3.96
C ARG A 75 2.46 8.78 -2.91
N ARG A 76 1.45 9.60 -3.23
CA ARG A 76 0.89 10.59 -2.30
C ARG A 76 0.31 9.92 -1.06
N LYS A 77 -0.39 8.79 -1.21
CA LYS A 77 -0.93 8.04 -0.07
C LYS A 77 0.19 7.44 0.80
N ASN A 78 1.34 7.11 0.24
CA ASN A 78 2.48 6.53 0.95
C ASN A 78 3.59 7.56 1.24
N ALA A 79 3.28 8.85 1.22
CA ALA A 79 4.26 9.88 1.59
C ALA A 79 4.64 9.74 3.06
N HIS A 80 5.92 9.97 3.37
CA HIS A 80 6.40 10.02 4.75
C HIS A 80 6.06 11.36 5.40
N TYR A 81 5.47 11.31 6.59
CA TYR A 81 4.97 12.46 7.34
C TYR A 81 6.07 13.10 8.22
N ALA A 82 7.27 13.31 7.66
CA ALA A 82 8.44 13.83 8.38
C ALA A 82 8.18 15.18 9.09
N TYR A 83 7.38 16.07 8.48
CA TYR A 83 7.04 17.35 9.09
C TYR A 83 6.16 17.18 10.33
N THR A 84 5.14 16.32 10.25
CA THR A 84 4.27 15.99 11.39
C THR A 84 5.06 15.32 12.49
N GLU A 85 5.95 14.39 12.13
CA GLU A 85 6.85 13.69 13.06
C GLU A 85 7.75 14.67 13.80
N ARG A 86 8.33 15.66 13.10
CA ARG A 86 9.17 16.70 13.73
C ARG A 86 8.41 17.60 14.70
N LEU A 87 7.14 17.90 14.42
CA LEU A 87 6.35 18.82 15.25
C LEU A 87 5.65 18.16 16.43
N TYR A 88 5.10 16.96 16.22
CA TYR A 88 4.21 16.30 17.17
C TYR A 88 4.76 14.97 17.70
N GLY A 89 5.91 14.53 17.19
CA GLY A 89 6.53 13.26 17.55
C GLY A 89 6.15 12.10 16.63
N PRO A 90 6.92 11.00 16.69
CA PRO A 90 6.74 9.83 15.84
C PRO A 90 5.38 9.14 16.06
N TYR A 91 4.95 9.01 17.32
CA TYR A 91 3.69 8.33 17.66
C TYR A 91 2.47 9.06 17.10
N ALA A 92 2.41 10.39 17.24
CA ALA A 92 1.32 11.19 16.68
C ALA A 92 1.31 11.16 15.14
N ALA A 93 2.49 11.23 14.50
CA ALA A 93 2.59 11.17 13.05
C ALA A 93 2.15 9.79 12.49
N ALA A 94 2.59 8.71 13.13
CA ALA A 94 2.17 7.35 12.79
C ALA A 94 0.67 7.13 13.03
N ALA A 95 0.13 7.61 14.15
CA ALA A 95 -1.30 7.56 14.46
C ALA A 95 -2.13 8.28 13.40
N TYR A 96 -1.76 9.51 13.07
CA TYR A 96 -2.40 10.26 12.00
C TYR A 96 -2.30 9.52 10.66
N TYR A 97 -1.13 8.99 10.32
CA TYR A 97 -0.92 8.25 9.08
C TYR A 97 -1.87 7.05 9.00
N ALA A 98 -1.91 6.19 10.01
CA ALA A 98 -2.75 5.00 10.04
C ALA A 98 -4.25 5.33 9.98
N LEU A 99 -4.70 6.32 10.76
CA LEU A 99 -6.09 6.78 10.72
C LEU A 99 -6.47 7.38 9.35
N SER A 100 -5.53 8.11 8.69
CA SER A 100 -5.73 8.61 7.33
C SER A 100 -5.89 7.49 6.28
N LYS A 101 -5.42 6.28 6.59
CA LYS A 101 -5.59 5.07 5.77
C LYS A 101 -6.85 4.28 6.10
N LYS A 102 -7.75 4.86 6.90
CA LYS A 102 -8.92 4.18 7.45
C LYS A 102 -8.56 3.02 8.37
N GLY A 103 -7.34 3.05 8.90
CA GLY A 103 -6.83 2.07 9.83
C GLY A 103 -7.21 2.37 11.27
N GLY A 104 -6.44 1.79 12.18
CA GLY A 104 -6.55 2.05 13.60
C GLY A 104 -5.21 2.02 14.29
N VAL A 105 -5.17 2.61 15.49
CA VAL A 105 -4.02 2.58 16.38
C VAL A 105 -4.43 2.29 17.82
N LYS A 106 -3.52 1.65 18.55
CA LYS A 106 -3.64 1.36 19.97
C LYS A 106 -2.40 1.89 20.68
N PHE A 107 -2.63 2.75 21.67
CA PHE A 107 -1.55 3.30 22.50
C PHE A 107 -1.24 2.33 23.63
N LYS A 108 0.01 2.37 24.11
CA LYS A 108 0.47 1.54 25.22
C LYS A 108 -0.40 1.73 26.45
N GLY A 109 -0.89 0.63 27.02
CA GLY A 109 -1.77 0.64 28.19
C GLY A 109 -3.24 0.97 27.89
N HIS A 110 -3.60 1.26 26.64
CA HIS A 110 -5.00 1.40 26.23
C HIS A 110 -5.55 0.04 25.78
N ILE A 111 -6.76 -0.27 26.23
CA ILE A 111 -7.49 -1.47 25.79
C ILE A 111 -8.14 -1.20 24.41
N ASP A 112 -8.65 0.01 24.21
CA ASP A 112 -9.42 0.37 23.04
C ASP A 112 -8.55 0.87 21.88
N TRP A 113 -9.00 0.53 20.66
CA TRP A 113 -8.42 1.03 19.43
C TRP A 113 -9.05 2.37 19.03
N HIS A 114 -8.21 3.35 18.71
CA HIS A 114 -8.64 4.52 17.98
C HIS A 114 -8.77 4.15 16.50
N ARG A 115 -9.97 4.24 15.94
CA ARG A 115 -10.25 3.85 14.54
C ARG A 115 -10.87 4.99 13.74
N ALA A 116 -10.58 4.98 12.46
CA ALA A 116 -11.33 5.79 11.50
C ALA A 116 -12.65 5.09 11.12
N ASP A 117 -13.68 5.89 10.87
CA ASP A 117 -14.97 5.40 10.37
C ASP A 117 -14.87 4.92 8.91
N ARG A 118 -15.93 4.28 8.40
CA ARG A 118 -15.99 3.79 7.01
C ARG A 118 -15.79 4.90 5.96
N LYS A 119 -16.15 6.15 6.31
CA LYS A 119 -15.98 7.34 5.48
C LYS A 119 -14.56 7.92 5.57
N GLY A 120 -13.73 7.43 6.49
CA GLY A 120 -12.35 7.85 6.74
C GLY A 120 -12.23 9.05 7.70
N ARG A 121 -13.26 9.34 8.48
CA ARG A 121 -13.22 10.36 9.54
C ARG A 121 -12.76 9.73 10.84
N PHE A 122 -11.95 10.43 11.61
CA PHE A 122 -11.44 9.97 12.91
C PHE A 122 -11.39 11.16 13.89
N SER A 123 -11.45 10.86 15.18
CA SER A 123 -11.29 11.89 16.22
C SER A 123 -9.82 12.30 16.34
N TRP A 124 -9.56 13.57 16.63
CA TRP A 124 -8.23 14.09 16.93
C TRP A 124 -7.83 13.93 18.39
N ASP A 125 -8.68 13.33 19.22
CA ASP A 125 -8.41 13.14 20.65
C ASP A 125 -7.15 12.30 20.91
N PHE A 126 -6.71 11.49 19.95
CA PHE A 126 -5.45 10.75 20.05
C PHE A 126 -4.23 11.66 20.24
N MET A 127 -4.32 12.95 19.87
CA MET A 127 -3.25 13.93 20.07
C MET A 127 -2.94 14.18 21.55
N GLN A 128 -3.88 13.87 22.45
CA GLN A 128 -3.64 13.92 23.89
C GLN A 128 -2.59 12.88 24.33
N TYR A 129 -2.42 11.82 23.54
CA TYR A 129 -1.49 10.71 23.78
C TYR A 129 -0.27 10.75 22.85
N LYS A 130 0.08 11.93 22.30
CA LYS A 130 1.18 12.09 21.34
C LYS A 130 2.55 11.60 21.84
N ASP A 131 2.75 11.58 23.16
CA ASP A 131 3.99 11.15 23.81
C ASP A 131 3.89 9.71 24.36
N VAL A 132 2.75 9.05 24.19
CA VAL A 132 2.55 7.64 24.57
C VAL A 132 2.93 6.75 23.39
N PRO A 133 3.75 5.70 23.60
CA PRO A 133 4.11 4.77 22.54
C PRO A 133 2.92 4.07 21.91
N LEU A 134 3.02 3.75 20.62
CA LEU A 134 2.05 2.92 19.93
C LEU A 134 2.38 1.44 20.13
N GLU A 135 1.41 0.68 20.62
CA GLU A 135 1.51 -0.76 20.85
C GLU A 135 0.89 -1.54 19.68
N GLY A 136 -0.14 -0.98 19.02
CA GLY A 136 -0.81 -1.63 17.90
C GLY A 136 -1.10 -0.69 16.74
N ILE A 137 -0.91 -1.19 15.52
CA ILE A 137 -1.24 -0.50 14.27
C ILE A 137 -2.00 -1.44 13.34
N ASP A 138 -3.12 -0.96 12.82
CA ASP A 138 -3.91 -1.63 11.79
C ASP A 138 -3.91 -0.77 10.53
N LEU A 139 -3.26 -1.25 9.48
CA LEU A 139 -3.22 -0.67 8.14
C LEU A 139 -3.91 -1.57 7.11
N SER A 140 -4.77 -2.48 7.57
CA SER A 140 -5.50 -3.40 6.71
C SER A 140 -6.34 -2.67 5.66
N ASN A 141 -6.47 -3.25 4.47
CA ASN A 141 -7.22 -2.72 3.32
C ASN A 141 -6.72 -1.36 2.82
N SER A 142 -5.45 -1.02 3.11
CA SER A 142 -4.83 0.20 2.63
C SER A 142 -3.93 -0.07 1.41
N PRO A 143 -3.76 0.89 0.49
CA PRO A 143 -2.82 0.76 -0.63
C PRO A 143 -1.38 1.02 -0.14
N LEU A 144 -0.96 0.29 0.89
CA LEU A 144 0.35 0.39 1.52
C LEU A 144 1.43 -0.17 0.59
N THR A 145 2.56 0.52 0.55
CA THR A 145 3.79 0.12 -0.17
C THR A 145 4.96 0.18 0.80
N PHE A 146 6.13 -0.33 0.39
CA PHE A 146 7.35 -0.25 1.19
C PHE A 146 7.70 1.18 1.65
N ARG A 147 7.32 2.22 0.90
CA ARG A 147 7.53 3.65 1.27
C ARG A 147 6.57 4.15 2.34
N GLY A 148 5.39 3.54 2.43
CA GLY A 148 4.41 3.90 3.44
C GLY A 148 4.85 3.44 4.82
N LEU A 149 5.65 2.38 4.90
CA LEU A 149 6.22 1.86 6.14
C LEU A 149 7.17 2.85 6.83
N ASP A 150 7.77 3.80 6.11
CA ASP A 150 8.61 4.87 6.69
C ASP A 150 7.90 5.66 7.79
N ASN A 151 6.57 5.68 7.77
CA ASN A 151 5.75 6.33 8.80
C ASN A 151 5.65 5.53 10.12
N ILE A 152 6.09 4.28 10.15
CA ILE A 152 5.97 3.41 11.33
C ILE A 152 7.29 2.75 11.75
N VAL A 153 8.35 2.81 10.94
CA VAL A 153 9.64 2.16 11.27
C VAL A 153 10.32 2.72 12.53
N SER A 154 10.00 3.94 12.97
CA SER A 154 10.53 4.52 14.21
C SER A 154 9.84 4.01 15.49
N LEU A 155 8.85 3.13 15.37
CA LEU A 155 8.03 2.65 16.49
C LEU A 155 8.62 1.38 17.13
N THR A 156 9.66 1.54 17.94
CA THR A 156 10.40 0.40 18.53
C THR A 156 9.62 -0.38 19.60
N GLU A 157 8.46 0.10 20.03
CA GLU A 157 7.59 -0.56 21.03
C GLU A 157 6.33 -1.19 20.40
N LEU A 158 6.28 -1.29 19.07
CA LEU A 158 5.13 -1.84 18.37
C LEU A 158 5.04 -3.36 18.58
N ARG A 159 3.90 -3.84 19.09
CA ARG A 159 3.63 -5.25 19.38
C ARG A 159 2.68 -5.88 18.38
N GLU A 160 1.69 -5.13 17.89
CA GLU A 160 0.66 -5.62 16.97
C GLU A 160 0.67 -4.87 15.65
N LEU A 161 0.83 -5.59 14.54
CA LEU A 161 0.80 -5.03 13.19
C LEU A 161 -0.13 -5.81 12.27
N TYR A 162 -1.21 -5.18 11.84
CA TYR A 162 -2.17 -5.78 10.91
C TYR A 162 -2.07 -5.14 9.53
N LEU A 163 -1.68 -5.93 8.53
CA LEU A 163 -1.49 -5.51 7.15
C LEU A 163 -2.37 -6.33 6.18
N ARG A 164 -3.58 -6.70 6.58
CA ARG A 164 -4.46 -7.57 5.78
C ARG A 164 -4.91 -6.89 4.49
N ASN A 165 -5.05 -7.65 3.40
CA ASN A 165 -5.59 -7.19 2.12
C ASN A 165 -4.89 -5.92 1.59
N CYS A 166 -3.56 -5.83 1.72
CA CYS A 166 -2.78 -4.71 1.20
C CYS A 166 -2.30 -5.03 -0.23
N PRO A 167 -2.91 -4.45 -1.29
CA PRO A 167 -2.69 -4.89 -2.68
C PRO A 167 -1.33 -4.49 -3.27
N HIS A 168 -0.53 -3.70 -2.57
CA HIS A 168 0.79 -3.26 -3.03
C HIS A 168 1.92 -3.58 -2.03
N LEU A 169 1.60 -4.36 -0.99
CA LEU A 169 2.57 -4.84 -0.03
C LEU A 169 3.30 -6.04 -0.63
N ASN A 170 4.64 -6.02 -0.59
CA ASN A 170 5.50 -7.01 -1.23
C ASN A 170 6.69 -7.39 -0.34
N ASP A 171 7.52 -8.31 -0.81
CA ASP A 171 8.69 -8.81 -0.08
C ASP A 171 9.67 -7.71 0.37
N TRP A 172 9.83 -6.67 -0.46
CA TRP A 172 10.66 -5.51 -0.11
C TRP A 172 10.11 -4.77 1.10
N ALA A 173 8.79 -4.65 1.22
CA ALA A 173 8.15 -4.08 2.38
C ALA A 173 8.35 -4.96 3.63
N LEU A 174 8.24 -6.29 3.49
CA LEU A 174 8.49 -7.22 4.60
C LEU A 174 9.92 -7.15 5.13
N SER A 175 10.91 -7.01 4.24
CA SER A 175 12.31 -6.88 4.64
C SER A 175 12.56 -5.70 5.59
N ARG A 176 11.69 -4.69 5.62
CA ARG A 176 11.80 -3.53 6.54
C ARG A 176 11.27 -3.80 7.93
N LEU A 177 10.52 -4.87 8.15
CA LEU A 177 9.92 -5.17 9.44
C LEU A 177 10.96 -5.63 10.48
N HIS A 178 12.19 -5.95 10.06
CA HIS A 178 13.31 -6.28 10.97
C HIS A 178 13.57 -5.23 12.06
N VAL A 179 13.14 -3.98 11.85
CA VAL A 179 13.25 -2.91 12.85
C VAL A 179 12.41 -3.20 14.11
N PHE A 180 11.39 -4.05 14.01
CA PHE A 180 10.53 -4.46 15.11
C PHE A 180 10.94 -5.82 15.72
N LYS A 181 12.15 -6.30 15.43
CA LYS A 181 12.66 -7.61 15.89
C LYS A 181 12.52 -7.86 17.40
N ASP A 182 12.64 -6.79 18.19
CA ASP A 182 12.67 -6.87 19.65
C ASP A 182 11.28 -6.67 20.28
N SER A 183 10.26 -6.28 19.52
CA SER A 183 8.96 -5.86 20.06
C SER A 183 7.74 -6.53 19.43
N LEU A 184 7.81 -6.95 18.16
CA LEU A 184 6.61 -7.41 17.43
C LEU A 184 6.19 -8.81 17.88
N GLU A 185 4.93 -8.93 18.28
CA GLU A 185 4.31 -10.17 18.78
C GLU A 185 3.22 -10.68 17.85
N VAL A 186 2.49 -9.79 17.18
CA VAL A 186 1.38 -10.15 16.28
C VAL A 186 1.60 -9.51 14.93
N LEU A 187 1.61 -10.34 13.88
CA LEU A 187 1.67 -9.90 12.49
C LEU A 187 0.58 -10.60 11.67
N SER A 188 -0.22 -9.84 10.94
CA SER A 188 -1.17 -10.41 9.97
C SER A 188 -0.90 -9.85 8.59
N LEU A 189 -0.63 -10.75 7.64
CA LEU A 189 -0.36 -10.49 6.23
C LEU A 189 -1.46 -11.04 5.33
N ALA A 190 -2.56 -11.52 5.91
CA ALA A 190 -3.60 -12.24 5.18
C ALA A 190 -4.12 -11.47 3.96
N GLY A 191 -4.33 -12.17 2.85
CA GLY A 191 -4.89 -11.58 1.63
C GLY A 191 -3.95 -10.62 0.88
N CYS A 192 -2.65 -10.59 1.18
CA CYS A 192 -1.68 -9.79 0.45
C CYS A 192 -1.19 -10.52 -0.82
N PRO A 193 -1.47 -10.02 -2.03
CA PRO A 193 -1.25 -10.79 -3.25
C PRO A 193 0.21 -10.83 -3.72
N HIS A 194 1.08 -9.94 -3.24
CA HIS A 194 2.46 -9.81 -3.74
C HIS A 194 3.52 -10.22 -2.72
N ILE A 195 3.11 -10.92 -1.67
CA ILE A 195 4.02 -11.56 -0.71
C ILE A 195 4.32 -12.96 -1.19
N THR A 196 5.60 -13.30 -1.27
CA THR A 196 6.10 -14.60 -1.69
C THR A 196 6.87 -15.28 -0.56
N GLU A 197 7.28 -16.53 -0.78
CA GLU A 197 8.17 -17.26 0.11
C GLU A 197 9.47 -16.51 0.45
N ARG A 198 9.98 -15.71 -0.49
CA ARG A 198 11.21 -14.91 -0.28
C ARG A 198 10.98 -13.82 0.76
N GLY A 199 9.82 -13.16 0.71
CA GLY A 199 9.44 -12.17 1.70
C GLY A 199 9.21 -12.80 3.07
N LEU A 200 8.53 -13.94 3.12
CA LEU A 200 8.29 -14.67 4.37
C LEU A 200 9.57 -15.14 5.03
N ALA A 201 10.60 -15.54 4.26
CA ALA A 201 11.91 -15.89 4.81
C ALA A 201 12.58 -14.74 5.59
N THR A 202 12.25 -13.48 5.29
CA THR A 202 12.78 -12.31 6.04
C THR A 202 12.22 -12.18 7.46
N LEU A 203 11.14 -12.91 7.78
CA LEU A 203 10.52 -12.89 9.11
C LEU A 203 11.36 -13.58 10.19
N HIS A 204 12.45 -14.28 9.83
CA HIS A 204 13.40 -14.88 10.79
C HIS A 204 14.01 -13.87 11.78
N HIS A 205 13.96 -12.56 11.49
CA HIS A 205 14.40 -11.54 12.44
C HIS A 205 13.43 -11.34 13.61
N LEU A 206 12.15 -11.70 13.47
CA LEU A 206 11.08 -11.39 14.41
C LEU A 206 10.89 -12.49 15.45
N GLN A 207 11.93 -12.74 16.25
CA GLN A 207 11.97 -13.89 17.18
C GLN A 207 10.95 -13.80 18.33
N ASN A 208 10.39 -12.62 18.60
CA ASN A 208 9.35 -12.41 19.60
C ASN A 208 7.93 -12.61 19.05
N LEU A 209 7.78 -12.99 17.78
CA LEU A 209 6.48 -13.17 17.17
C LEU A 209 5.76 -14.38 17.79
N GLN A 210 4.54 -14.16 18.25
CA GLN A 210 3.67 -15.16 18.88
C GLN A 210 2.52 -15.57 17.96
N HIS A 211 2.08 -14.66 17.08
CA HIS A 211 0.99 -14.92 16.15
C HIS A 211 1.30 -14.37 14.76
N LEU A 212 1.26 -15.26 13.77
CA LEU A 212 1.46 -14.93 12.36
C LEU A 212 0.31 -15.46 11.52
N ASP A 213 -0.46 -14.55 10.94
CA ASP A 213 -1.58 -14.88 10.06
C ASP A 213 -1.20 -14.66 8.59
N LEU A 214 -1.13 -15.77 7.85
CA LEU A 214 -0.76 -15.86 6.43
C LEU A 214 -1.92 -16.37 5.56
N SER A 215 -3.16 -16.21 6.04
CA SER A 215 -4.34 -16.69 5.33
C SER A 215 -4.45 -16.09 3.93
N ASN A 216 -4.82 -16.90 2.94
CA ASN A 216 -5.11 -16.45 1.58
C ASN A 216 -3.96 -15.65 0.92
N LEU A 217 -2.75 -16.21 0.92
CA LEU A 217 -1.63 -15.69 0.14
C LEU A 217 -1.54 -16.41 -1.22
N PRO A 218 -1.96 -15.78 -2.33
CA PRO A 218 -2.03 -16.44 -3.65
C PRO A 218 -0.66 -16.64 -4.31
N SER A 219 0.35 -15.86 -3.91
CA SER A 219 1.71 -15.93 -4.48
C SER A 219 2.65 -16.86 -3.71
N VAL A 220 2.12 -17.62 -2.75
CA VAL A 220 2.86 -18.64 -2.00
C VAL A 220 2.47 -20.01 -2.55
N PRO A 221 3.34 -20.69 -3.33
CA PRO A 221 2.98 -21.91 -4.03
C PRO A 221 2.86 -23.12 -3.08
N ASN A 222 3.91 -23.42 -2.31
CA ASN A 222 3.98 -24.60 -1.45
C ASN A 222 3.72 -24.24 0.01
N LYS A 223 2.46 -23.99 0.37
CA LYS A 223 2.11 -23.48 1.70
C LYS A 223 2.50 -24.43 2.85
N GLY A 224 2.40 -25.75 2.64
CA GLY A 224 2.84 -26.74 3.62
C GLY A 224 4.34 -26.65 3.94
N LEU A 225 5.20 -26.58 2.91
CA LEU A 225 6.65 -26.42 3.10
C LEU A 225 7.01 -25.10 3.79
N ILE A 226 6.33 -24.01 3.40
CA ILE A 226 6.54 -22.71 4.01
C ILE A 226 6.12 -22.72 5.48
N LYS A 227 5.03 -23.42 5.84
CA LYS A 227 4.62 -23.57 7.23
C LYS A 227 5.69 -24.26 8.06
N ILE A 228 6.23 -25.40 7.60
CA ILE A 228 7.30 -26.13 8.29
C ILE A 228 8.53 -25.24 8.48
N LEU A 229 8.98 -24.56 7.42
CA LEU A 229 10.11 -23.64 7.48
C LEU A 229 9.87 -22.52 8.49
N LEU A 230 8.67 -21.92 8.49
CA LEU A 230 8.31 -20.84 9.41
C LEU A 230 8.26 -21.32 10.87
N GLU A 231 7.74 -22.52 11.13
CA GLU A 231 7.73 -23.11 12.47
C GLU A 231 9.16 -23.41 12.98
N GLU A 232 10.08 -23.78 12.09
CA GLU A 232 11.50 -23.96 12.45
C GLU A 232 12.21 -22.64 12.78
N ILE A 233 11.99 -21.59 11.98
CA ILE A 233 12.65 -20.29 12.19
C ILE A 233 12.00 -19.43 13.30
N LEU A 234 10.73 -19.71 13.64
CA LEU A 234 9.93 -19.02 14.66
C LEU A 234 9.27 -20.04 15.62
N PRO A 235 10.05 -20.74 16.47
CA PRO A 235 9.57 -21.89 17.25
C PRO A 235 8.49 -21.58 18.30
N GLY A 236 8.31 -20.30 18.67
CA GLY A 236 7.27 -19.83 19.59
C GLY A 236 6.04 -19.22 18.90
N CYS A 237 6.00 -19.19 17.57
CA CYS A 237 4.99 -18.47 16.81
C CYS A 237 3.87 -19.40 16.35
N GLN A 238 2.63 -19.06 16.70
CA GLN A 238 1.45 -19.69 16.12
C GLN A 238 1.23 -19.19 14.69
N ILE A 239 1.38 -20.08 13.71
CA ILE A 239 1.18 -19.76 12.29
C ILE A 239 -0.19 -20.25 11.82
N VAL A 240 -1.00 -19.35 11.27
CA VAL A 240 -2.38 -19.60 10.80
C VAL A 240 -2.50 -19.29 9.31
N GLY A 241 -3.38 -20.01 8.61
CA GLY A 241 -3.77 -19.71 7.22
C GLY A 241 -2.89 -20.36 6.14
N LEU A 242 -1.89 -21.15 6.56
CA LEU A 242 -1.21 -22.12 5.72
C LEU A 242 -1.67 -23.51 6.15
N ASP A 243 -2.21 -24.28 5.22
CA ASP A 243 -2.60 -25.67 5.44
C ASP A 243 -1.51 -26.60 4.90
N TYR A 244 -1.18 -27.63 5.67
CA TYR A 244 -0.15 -28.63 5.31
C TYR A 244 -0.45 -29.39 4.02
N PHE A 245 -1.74 -29.50 3.69
CA PHE A 245 -2.24 -30.25 2.54
C PHE A 245 -2.41 -29.39 1.29
N ASP A 246 -2.19 -28.07 1.39
CA ASP A 246 -2.36 -27.14 0.28
C ASP A 246 -1.11 -27.19 -0.63
N GLY A 247 -1.26 -27.76 -1.83
CA GLY A 247 -0.18 -28.08 -2.77
C GLY A 247 0.22 -29.56 -2.83
N LEU A 248 -0.38 -30.42 -1.99
CA LEU A 248 -0.34 -31.88 -2.14
C LEU A 248 -1.60 -32.34 -2.89
N GLU A 249 -1.79 -31.85 -4.10
CA GLU A 249 -2.70 -32.51 -5.03
C GLU A 249 -1.96 -33.73 -5.58
N ASP A 250 -2.35 -34.93 -5.12
CA ASP A 250 -2.05 -36.15 -5.85
C ASP A 250 -2.44 -35.94 -7.31
N THR A 251 -1.63 -36.45 -8.24
CA THR A 251 -1.93 -36.42 -9.69
C THR A 251 -3.25 -37.10 -10.08
N GLU A 252 -4.06 -37.55 -9.12
CA GLU A 252 -5.35 -38.21 -9.30
C GLU A 252 -6.50 -37.66 -8.42
N GLY A 253 -6.37 -36.49 -7.78
CA GLY A 253 -7.53 -35.79 -7.19
C GLY A 253 -8.28 -36.56 -6.08
N GLN A 254 -7.57 -37.32 -5.26
CA GLN A 254 -8.10 -37.87 -4.01
C GLN A 254 -7.31 -37.33 -2.81
N PRO A 255 -7.97 -36.96 -1.70
CA PRO A 255 -7.26 -36.57 -0.48
C PRO A 255 -6.56 -37.79 0.13
N LEU A 256 -5.25 -37.66 0.39
CA LEU A 256 -4.44 -38.65 1.09
C LEU A 256 -5.06 -38.98 2.47
N LEU A 257 -5.64 -40.17 2.59
CA LEU A 257 -5.98 -40.79 3.87
C LEU A 257 -4.66 -41.18 4.57
N ILE A 258 -4.26 -40.42 5.58
CA ILE A 258 -3.18 -40.82 6.49
C ILE A 258 -3.78 -41.62 7.67
N PRO A 259 -3.18 -42.75 8.09
CA PRO A 259 -3.71 -43.58 9.17
C PRO A 259 -3.67 -42.86 10.52
N GLU A 260 -4.72 -43.04 11.34
CA GLU A 260 -4.76 -42.58 12.73
C GLU A 260 -3.50 -43.00 13.50
N LEU A 261 -2.60 -42.06 13.79
CA LEU A 261 -1.61 -42.23 14.84
C LEU A 261 -2.30 -42.00 16.19
N ARG A 262 -2.94 -43.06 16.70
CA ARG A 262 -3.12 -43.20 18.15
C ARG A 262 -1.76 -43.49 18.75
N HIS A 263 -1.30 -42.64 19.65
CA HIS A 263 -0.89 -42.99 21.02
C HIS A 263 -0.62 -41.71 21.82
#